data_AF-A0A564U7T2-F1
#
_entry.id   AF-A0A564U7T2-F1
#
_cell.length_a   1.000
_cell.length_b   1.000
_cell.length_c   1.000
_cell.angle_alpha   90.00
_cell.angle_beta   90.00
_cell.angle_gamma   90.00
#
_symmetry.space_group_name_H-M   'P 1'
#
loop_
_entity.id
_entity.type
_entity.pdbx_description
1 polymer ?
#
loop_
_entity_poly.entity_id
_entity_poly.type
_entity_poly.pdbx_seq_one_letter_code
_entity_poly.pdbx_strand_id
1 'polypeptide(L)'
;MDRRKKTTGKIKGMFHTSGTKHGSYSVGLTVLVIAIVIVFNLVIGQIPEAYRNLDMSSTKIYEISDTTKDLLSGLNDKVDMKVLAVKKNTDDRIKTFISKYAALSDKINVEWIDPVLHPSALTEYNASENTIVVSCEATGKTTTISFDKILVMDMSSYYYSGNASYSEFDGDGQLTSAVNYVTSDVQKTIYKVSGHGEAELSSTVTDMMSKNNYTLTELNLLMADSIPDDCDLLLMNAPTNDLSENEVTLLTNYLAAGGKVMCLLGDTSLTDFPNLASVLKVYGIEGVDGYIADPARCYQNQPYYIFPQLNVSGDLANGISSQMVLLTNAQGMTLTDPTRDTITTSAFMETSENGYAVTESEQKQGTYELGVVATEKISSGDASSSDSSDVEATDTTTDDSESTEDSEESSTTEARLTVISAGSLIDQNITDAFSQLENTQIFMNAVSANFDGVQNLSIEAKRLGTEYNTIQHAGLFSLLVIFGIPAVILIAGFSVWFRRRKA
;
A
#
# COMPACT_ATOMS: atom_id res chain seq x y z
N MET A 1 12.23 93.09 -24.77
CA MET A 1 12.82 93.73 -23.57
C MET A 1 12.11 93.16 -22.36
N ASP A 2 12.74 92.26 -21.60
CA ASP A 2 12.95 92.48 -20.17
C ASP A 2 13.89 91.42 -19.57
N ARG A 3 14.51 91.81 -18.47
CA ARG A 3 15.73 91.32 -17.85
C ARG A 3 15.51 90.14 -16.88
N ARG A 4 16.42 89.15 -16.97
CA ARG A 4 17.26 88.62 -15.87
C ARG A 4 16.64 88.57 -14.45
N LYS A 5 16.59 87.37 -13.82
CA LYS A 5 17.60 86.85 -12.86
C LYS A 5 17.07 85.71 -11.96
N LYS A 6 17.96 84.73 -11.77
CA LYS A 6 18.22 83.92 -10.55
C LYS A 6 17.15 82.93 -10.08
N THR A 7 17.36 81.66 -10.43
CA THR A 7 16.97 80.50 -9.59
C THR A 7 17.94 79.31 -9.72
N THR A 8 19.23 79.55 -9.96
CA THR A 8 20.28 78.50 -9.94
C THR A 8 20.74 78.15 -8.52
N GLY A 9 19.80 77.83 -7.62
CA GLY A 9 20.12 77.56 -6.21
C GLY A 9 19.12 76.69 -5.44
N LYS A 10 18.22 75.95 -6.10
CA LYS A 10 17.18 75.15 -5.40
C LYS A 10 17.08 73.67 -5.77
N ILE A 11 18.01 73.12 -6.55
CA ILE A 11 18.01 71.66 -6.86
C ILE A 11 19.01 70.89 -5.98
N LYS A 12 20.10 71.53 -5.53
CA LYS A 12 21.12 70.90 -4.68
C LYS A 12 20.69 70.66 -3.22
N GLY A 13 19.58 71.25 -2.78
CA GLY A 13 19.05 71.09 -1.42
C GLY A 13 17.97 70.02 -1.26
N MET A 14 17.47 69.44 -2.36
CA MET A 14 16.31 68.54 -2.32
C MET A 14 16.67 67.08 -1.95
N PHE A 15 17.96 66.75 -1.90
CA PHE A 15 18.48 65.40 -1.56
C PHE A 15 19.19 65.32 -0.20
N HIS A 16 19.02 66.33 0.67
CA HIS A 16 19.66 66.38 2.00
C HIS A 16 18.64 66.48 3.14
N THR A 17 17.55 65.71 3.07
CA THR A 17 16.63 65.51 4.20
C THR A 17 16.72 64.08 4.69
N SER A 18 16.58 63.85 6.00
CA SER A 18 16.71 62.51 6.61
C SER A 18 15.80 61.45 5.95
N GLY A 19 14.66 61.87 5.37
CA GLY A 19 13.76 61.00 4.59
C GLY A 19 14.30 60.51 3.24
N THR A 20 15.14 61.28 2.52
CA THR A 20 15.69 60.86 1.22
C THR A 20 16.86 59.89 1.36
N LYS A 21 17.64 59.98 2.45
CA LYS A 21 18.68 58.98 2.79
C LYS A 21 18.10 57.60 3.11
N HIS A 22 16.86 57.54 3.59
CA HIS A 22 16.22 56.26 3.92
C HIS A 22 15.52 55.59 2.73
N GLY A 23 15.05 56.36 1.75
CA GLY A 23 14.49 55.82 0.49
C GLY A 23 15.56 55.25 -0.45
N SER A 24 16.77 55.80 -0.45
CA SER A 24 17.88 55.26 -1.26
C SER A 24 18.36 53.90 -0.76
N TYR A 25 18.32 53.63 0.55
CA TYR A 25 18.64 52.31 1.11
C TYR A 25 17.60 51.24 0.76
N SER A 26 16.30 51.57 0.74
CA SER A 26 15.26 50.61 0.36
C SER A 26 15.29 50.28 -1.13
N VAL A 27 15.57 51.28 -1.98
CA VAL A 27 15.75 51.07 -3.43
C VAL A 27 17.03 50.28 -3.72
N GLY A 28 18.12 50.55 -3.00
CA GLY A 28 19.35 49.76 -3.12
C GLY A 28 19.17 48.30 -2.71
N LEU A 29 18.44 48.05 -1.63
CA LEU A 29 18.14 46.70 -1.15
C LEU A 29 17.21 45.94 -2.12
N THR A 30 16.16 46.57 -2.65
CA THR A 30 15.26 45.92 -3.62
C THR A 30 15.99 45.57 -4.92
N VAL A 31 16.84 46.45 -5.43
CA VAL A 31 17.67 46.17 -6.61
C VAL A 31 18.64 45.02 -6.34
N LEU A 32 19.27 44.97 -5.16
CA LEU A 32 20.16 43.87 -4.76
C LEU A 32 19.40 42.53 -4.69
N VAL A 33 18.22 42.51 -4.07
CA VAL A 33 17.38 41.30 -3.97
C VAL A 33 16.94 40.82 -5.35
N ILE A 34 16.50 41.73 -6.23
CA ILE A 34 16.15 41.38 -7.62
C ILE A 34 17.35 40.82 -8.37
N ALA A 35 18.54 41.41 -8.21
CA ALA A 35 19.77 40.92 -8.82
C ALA A 35 20.15 39.52 -8.30
N ILE A 36 20.02 39.26 -7.00
CA ILE A 36 20.24 37.94 -6.40
C ILE A 36 19.24 36.93 -6.96
N VAL A 37 17.95 37.29 -7.07
CA VAL A 37 16.92 36.40 -7.64
C VAL A 37 17.22 36.06 -9.10
N ILE A 38 17.65 37.02 -9.91
CA ILE A 38 18.02 36.80 -11.31
C ILE A 38 19.25 35.88 -11.41
N VAL A 39 20.30 36.14 -10.62
CA VAL A 39 21.51 35.30 -10.61
C VAL A 39 21.20 33.89 -10.12
N PHE A 40 20.39 33.76 -9.07
CA PHE A 40 19.94 32.47 -8.55
C PHE A 40 19.12 31.70 -9.60
N ASN A 41 18.22 32.38 -10.31
CA ASN A 41 17.44 31.78 -11.40
C ASN A 41 18.33 31.32 -12.57
N LEU A 42 19.34 32.11 -12.95
CA LEU A 42 20.32 31.76 -13.98
C LEU A 42 21.22 30.58 -13.58
N VAL A 43 21.65 30.53 -12.31
CA VAL A 43 22.46 29.43 -11.78
C VAL A 43 21.65 28.12 -11.73
N ILE A 44 20.38 28.18 -11.30
CA ILE A 44 19.47 27.01 -11.36
C ILE A 44 19.29 26.51 -12.80
N GLY A 45 19.26 27.41 -13.78
CA GLY A 45 19.18 27.06 -15.19
C GLY A 45 20.40 26.30 -15.75
N GLN A 46 21.55 26.33 -15.07
CA GLN A 46 22.79 25.66 -15.48
C GLN A 46 23.08 24.36 -14.72
N ILE A 47 22.27 23.99 -13.72
CA ILE A 47 22.40 22.72 -13.00
C ILE A 47 21.91 21.57 -13.91
N PRO A 48 22.66 20.45 -14.05
CA PRO A 48 22.23 19.28 -14.82
C PRO A 48 20.86 18.76 -14.37
N GLU A 49 20.02 18.31 -15.31
CA GLU A 49 18.65 17.83 -15.01
C GLU A 49 18.61 16.75 -13.93
N ALA A 50 19.66 15.93 -13.81
CA ALA A 50 19.81 14.92 -12.77
C ALA A 50 19.76 15.49 -11.33
N TYR A 51 20.19 16.74 -11.13
CA TYR A 51 20.23 17.40 -9.81
C TYR A 51 19.22 18.53 -9.65
N ARG A 52 18.55 18.95 -10.75
CA ARG A 52 17.49 19.96 -10.71
C ARG A 52 16.16 19.39 -10.20
N ASN A 53 16.01 18.06 -10.24
CA ASN A 53 14.84 17.30 -9.78
C ASN A 53 14.97 16.84 -8.32
N LEU A 54 15.35 17.74 -7.40
CA LEU A 54 14.98 17.55 -5.99
C LEU A 54 13.47 17.76 -5.92
N ASP A 55 12.74 16.66 -5.95
CA ASP A 55 11.28 16.63 -6.01
C ASP A 55 10.70 17.28 -4.73
N MET A 56 10.42 18.58 -4.83
CA MET A 56 9.74 19.37 -3.80
C MET A 56 8.21 19.32 -3.95
N SER A 57 7.67 18.37 -4.74
CA SER A 57 6.23 18.06 -4.72
C SER A 57 5.91 17.16 -3.52
N SER A 58 4.72 17.33 -2.92
CA SER A 58 4.27 16.47 -1.82
C SER A 58 4.13 15.00 -2.22
N THR A 59 3.98 14.73 -3.52
CA THR A 59 3.65 13.40 -4.06
C THR A 59 4.87 12.62 -4.55
N LYS A 60 6.08 13.21 -4.55
CA LYS A 60 7.35 12.56 -4.94
C LYS A 60 7.21 11.63 -6.14
N ILE A 61 6.54 12.10 -7.20
CA ILE A 61 6.03 11.25 -8.29
C ILE A 61 7.11 10.41 -8.97
N TYR A 62 8.36 10.86 -8.94
CA TYR A 62 9.51 10.18 -9.54
C TYR A 62 10.42 9.43 -8.55
N GLU A 63 10.02 9.30 -7.29
CA GLU A 63 10.71 8.44 -6.33
C GLU A 63 10.36 6.97 -6.63
N ILE A 64 11.37 6.11 -6.61
CA ILE A 64 11.18 4.66 -6.74
C ILE A 64 11.08 4.09 -5.32
N SER A 65 10.08 3.24 -5.09
CA SER A 65 9.83 2.59 -3.81
C SER A 65 11.00 1.70 -3.39
N ASP A 66 11.10 1.43 -2.10
CA ASP A 66 12.12 0.51 -1.56
C ASP A 66 11.85 -0.93 -2.03
N THR A 67 10.58 -1.33 -2.13
CA THR A 67 10.15 -2.59 -2.75
C THR A 67 10.75 -2.82 -4.13
N THR A 68 10.70 -1.82 -5.01
CA THR A 68 11.31 -1.90 -6.34
C THR A 68 12.82 -2.01 -6.27
N LYS A 69 13.48 -1.25 -5.38
CA LYS A 69 14.94 -1.30 -5.24
C LYS A 69 15.39 -2.68 -4.77
N ASP A 70 14.68 -3.27 -3.80
CA ASP A 70 14.98 -4.58 -3.26
C ASP A 70 14.83 -5.66 -4.34
N LEU A 71 13.70 -5.66 -5.07
CA LEU A 71 13.49 -6.58 -6.20
C LEU A 71 14.60 -6.47 -7.25
N LEU A 72 14.92 -5.25 -7.70
CA LEU A 72 15.90 -5.01 -8.75
C LEU A 72 17.33 -5.33 -8.34
N SER A 73 17.66 -5.16 -7.06
CA SER A 73 18.97 -5.53 -6.51
C SER A 73 19.16 -7.04 -6.42
N GLY A 74 18.07 -7.80 -6.28
CA GLY A 74 18.04 -9.26 -6.21
C GLY A 74 17.96 -9.98 -7.57
N LEU A 75 17.93 -9.24 -8.69
CA LEU A 75 17.80 -9.83 -10.02
C LEU A 75 19.02 -10.68 -10.42
N ASN A 76 18.76 -11.96 -10.69
CA ASN A 76 19.76 -12.87 -11.23
C ASN A 76 19.80 -12.83 -12.77
N ASP A 77 18.62 -12.80 -13.38
CA ASP A 77 18.42 -12.87 -14.82
C ASP A 77 18.30 -11.50 -15.48
N LYS A 78 18.59 -11.45 -16.77
CA LYS A 78 18.45 -10.22 -17.57
C LYS A 78 17.00 -10.05 -18.00
N VAL A 79 16.53 -8.82 -17.91
CA VAL A 79 15.20 -8.42 -18.37
C VAL A 79 15.33 -7.40 -19.48
N ASP A 80 14.71 -7.70 -20.62
CA ASP A 80 14.64 -6.82 -21.78
C ASP A 80 13.29 -6.09 -21.79
N MET A 81 13.36 -4.77 -21.87
CA MET A 81 12.22 -3.85 -22.01
C MET A 81 12.27 -3.16 -23.37
N LYS A 82 11.37 -3.54 -24.28
CA LYS A 82 11.21 -2.90 -25.59
C LYS A 82 10.07 -1.90 -25.52
N VAL A 83 10.39 -0.62 -25.58
CA VAL A 83 9.42 0.49 -25.53
C VAL A 83 8.99 0.83 -26.95
N LEU A 84 7.78 0.40 -27.33
CA LEU A 84 7.21 0.57 -28.67
C LEU A 84 6.52 1.93 -28.78
N ALA A 85 7.30 3.00 -28.86
CA ALA A 85 6.80 4.37 -28.93
C ALA A 85 7.80 5.33 -29.59
N VAL A 86 7.28 6.39 -30.18
CA VAL A 86 8.11 7.53 -30.64
C VAL A 86 8.63 8.28 -29.42
N LYS A 87 9.86 7.98 -28.99
CA LYS A 87 10.49 8.54 -27.77
C LYS A 87 10.38 10.06 -27.64
N LYS A 88 10.42 10.81 -28.75
CA LYS A 88 10.29 12.27 -28.73
C LYS A 88 8.89 12.74 -28.30
N ASN A 89 7.86 11.98 -28.62
CA ASN A 89 6.45 12.34 -28.40
C ASN A 89 5.90 11.78 -27.09
N THR A 90 6.59 10.82 -26.47
CA THR A 90 6.21 10.24 -25.17
C THR A 90 6.32 11.26 -24.04
N ASP A 91 5.40 11.19 -23.07
CA ASP A 91 5.35 12.02 -21.87
C ASP A 91 6.69 11.96 -21.09
N ASP A 92 7.17 13.11 -20.61
CA ASP A 92 8.43 13.22 -19.87
C ASP A 92 8.43 12.41 -18.59
N ARG A 93 7.26 12.20 -17.96
CA ARG A 93 7.15 11.37 -16.76
C ARG A 93 7.52 9.93 -17.03
N ILE A 94 6.94 9.36 -18.08
CA ILE A 94 7.20 7.98 -18.50
C ILE A 94 8.67 7.81 -18.89
N LYS A 95 9.22 8.72 -19.72
CA LYS A 95 10.63 8.66 -20.15
C LYS A 95 11.59 8.74 -18.96
N THR A 96 11.35 9.68 -18.06
CA THR A 96 12.18 9.89 -16.87
C THR A 96 12.11 8.67 -15.96
N PHE A 97 10.91 8.12 -15.75
CA PHE A 97 10.71 6.97 -14.88
C PHE A 97 11.37 5.71 -15.42
N ILE A 98 11.16 5.35 -16.70
CA ILE A 98 11.83 4.22 -17.35
C ILE A 98 13.35 4.35 -17.25
N SER A 99 13.89 5.55 -17.48
CA SER A 99 15.33 5.79 -17.41
C SER A 99 15.89 5.63 -15.99
N LYS A 100 15.15 6.08 -14.97
CA LYS A 100 15.51 5.89 -13.57
C LYS A 100 15.45 4.42 -13.17
N TYR A 101 14.38 3.72 -13.57
CA TYR A 101 14.19 2.31 -13.31
C TYR A 101 15.33 1.46 -13.88
N ALA A 102 15.68 1.67 -15.14
CA ALA A 102 16.79 0.98 -15.79
C ALA A 102 18.16 1.28 -15.15
N ALA A 103 18.31 2.44 -14.51
CA ALA A 103 19.56 2.78 -13.83
C ALA A 103 19.74 2.08 -12.47
N LEU A 104 18.71 1.42 -11.94
CA LEU A 104 18.79 0.71 -10.66
C LEU A 104 19.47 -0.65 -10.74
N SER A 105 19.52 -1.27 -11.92
CA SER A 105 20.13 -2.59 -12.10
C SER A 105 20.74 -2.72 -13.49
N ASP A 106 21.94 -3.30 -13.56
CA ASP A 106 22.64 -3.60 -14.81
C ASP A 106 22.01 -4.78 -15.59
N LYS A 107 21.04 -5.47 -14.98
CA LYS A 107 20.25 -6.55 -15.58
C LYS A 107 19.06 -6.06 -16.38
N ILE A 108 18.67 -4.78 -16.25
CA ILE A 108 17.56 -4.20 -17.00
C ILE A 108 18.10 -3.54 -18.27
N ASN A 109 17.71 -4.06 -19.42
CA ASN A 109 18.01 -3.47 -20.72
C ASN A 109 16.78 -2.76 -21.29
N VAL A 110 16.90 -1.47 -21.62
CA VAL A 110 15.80 -0.70 -22.23
C VAL A 110 16.16 -0.29 -23.65
N GLU A 111 15.31 -0.67 -24.59
CA GLU A 111 15.41 -0.28 -26.00
C GLU A 111 14.14 0.45 -26.43
N TRP A 112 14.29 1.60 -27.10
CA TRP A 112 13.15 2.32 -27.69
C TRP A 112 13.05 1.98 -29.16
N ILE A 113 11.90 1.47 -29.59
CA ILE A 113 11.61 1.14 -30.97
C ILE A 113 10.52 2.08 -31.45
N ASP A 114 10.85 2.89 -32.46
CA ASP A 114 9.90 3.80 -33.10
C ASP A 114 9.02 3.01 -34.09
N PRO A 115 7.71 2.81 -33.82
CA PRO A 115 6.85 2.01 -34.69
C PRO A 115 6.59 2.67 -36.05
N VAL A 116 6.81 3.98 -36.18
CA VAL A 116 6.69 4.70 -37.46
C VAL A 116 7.88 4.35 -38.36
N LEU A 117 9.08 4.22 -37.80
CA LEU A 117 10.28 3.82 -38.53
C LEU A 117 10.39 2.30 -38.69
N HIS A 118 9.83 1.53 -37.76
CA HIS A 118 9.88 0.06 -37.70
C HIS A 118 8.48 -0.55 -37.52
N PRO A 119 7.60 -0.46 -38.53
CA PRO A 119 6.19 -0.87 -38.40
C PRO A 119 5.98 -2.37 -38.14
N SER A 120 6.94 -3.23 -38.51
CA SER A 120 6.88 -4.68 -38.22
C SER A 120 6.98 -4.99 -36.73
N ALA A 121 7.56 -4.11 -35.91
CA ALA A 121 7.80 -4.36 -34.49
C ALA A 121 6.50 -4.63 -33.72
N LEU A 122 5.41 -3.94 -34.05
CA LEU A 122 4.12 -4.15 -33.40
C LEU A 122 3.60 -5.58 -33.60
N THR A 123 3.79 -6.14 -34.81
CA THR A 123 3.40 -7.51 -35.12
C THR A 123 4.37 -8.53 -34.54
N GLU A 124 5.67 -8.24 -34.58
CA GLU A 124 6.74 -9.11 -34.05
C GLU A 124 6.57 -9.38 -32.55
N TYR A 125 6.27 -8.32 -31.77
CA TYR A 125 6.08 -8.43 -30.32
C TYR A 125 4.61 -8.65 -29.91
N ASN A 126 3.68 -8.80 -30.87
CA ASN A 126 2.25 -8.91 -30.62
C ASN A 126 1.72 -7.82 -29.66
N ALA A 127 2.09 -6.57 -29.94
CA ALA A 127 1.85 -5.42 -29.07
C ALA A 127 1.40 -4.18 -29.86
N SER A 128 0.83 -3.22 -29.15
CA SER A 128 0.33 -1.96 -29.73
C SER A 128 1.33 -0.82 -29.55
N GLU A 129 1.13 0.30 -30.26
CA GLU A 129 1.87 1.54 -29.97
C GLU A 129 1.65 1.99 -28.52
N ASN A 130 2.64 2.69 -27.96
CA ASN A 130 2.63 3.19 -26.58
C ASN A 130 2.59 2.08 -25.54
N THR A 131 3.32 0.99 -25.79
CA THR A 131 3.49 -0.11 -24.84
C THR A 131 4.96 -0.39 -24.54
N ILE A 132 5.20 -1.09 -23.43
CA ILE A 132 6.48 -1.63 -23.01
C ILE A 132 6.33 -3.15 -22.99
N VAL A 133 7.09 -3.83 -23.84
CA VAL A 133 7.18 -5.29 -23.84
C VAL A 133 8.33 -5.67 -22.93
N VAL A 134 8.03 -6.39 -21.85
CA VAL A 134 8.98 -6.83 -20.83
C VAL A 134 9.17 -8.34 -20.99
N SER A 135 10.40 -8.80 -21.09
CA SER A 135 10.71 -10.22 -21.33
C SER A 135 11.95 -10.67 -20.58
N CYS A 136 11.99 -11.94 -20.20
CA CYS A 136 13.15 -12.59 -19.61
C CYS A 136 13.45 -13.86 -20.39
N GLU A 137 14.64 -13.93 -21.01
CA GLU A 137 15.04 -15.08 -21.82
C GLU A 137 15.17 -16.35 -20.98
N ALA A 138 15.65 -16.23 -19.74
CA ALA A 138 15.89 -17.37 -18.85
C ALA A 138 14.61 -18.12 -18.47
N THR A 139 13.50 -17.40 -18.28
CA THR A 139 12.18 -17.98 -17.95
C THR A 139 11.31 -18.20 -19.19
N GLY A 140 11.66 -17.57 -20.32
CA GLY A 140 10.84 -17.55 -21.54
C GLY A 140 9.54 -16.73 -21.41
N LYS A 141 9.37 -15.98 -20.31
CA LYS A 141 8.16 -15.20 -20.04
C LYS A 141 8.23 -13.81 -20.66
N THR A 142 7.09 -13.35 -21.16
CA THR A 142 6.90 -12.01 -21.73
C THR A 142 5.56 -11.45 -21.26
N THR A 143 5.54 -10.14 -20.96
CA THR A 143 4.32 -9.40 -20.66
C THR A 143 4.38 -8.00 -21.26
N THR A 144 3.24 -7.32 -21.35
CA THR A 144 3.12 -6.01 -21.99
C THR A 144 2.41 -5.03 -21.06
N ILE A 145 3.00 -3.85 -20.89
CA ILE A 145 2.41 -2.73 -20.15
C ILE A 145 2.05 -1.64 -21.14
N SER A 146 0.81 -1.16 -21.11
CA SER A 146 0.39 -0.01 -21.92
C SER A 146 0.57 1.30 -21.14
N PHE A 147 0.91 2.40 -21.82
CA PHE A 147 1.19 3.69 -21.19
C PHE A 147 -0.02 4.29 -20.46
N ASP A 148 -1.25 3.94 -20.84
CA ASP A 148 -2.48 4.34 -20.15
C ASP A 148 -2.61 3.69 -18.76
N LYS A 149 -1.97 2.54 -18.51
CA LYS A 149 -1.83 1.97 -17.17
C LYS A 149 -0.79 2.69 -16.31
N ILE A 150 0.23 3.29 -16.94
CA ILE A 150 1.28 4.04 -16.22
C ILE A 150 0.82 5.46 -15.92
N LEU A 151 0.05 6.06 -16.82
CA LEU A 151 -0.36 7.46 -16.74
C LEU A 151 -1.84 7.56 -17.07
N VAL A 152 -2.66 7.51 -16.02
CA VAL A 152 -4.11 7.40 -16.13
C VAL A 152 -4.70 8.77 -16.39
N MET A 153 -5.43 8.90 -17.51
CA MET A 153 -6.08 10.14 -17.90
C MET A 153 -7.39 10.34 -17.13
N ASP A 154 -7.61 11.54 -16.61
CA ASP A 154 -8.90 11.94 -16.07
C ASP A 154 -9.85 12.28 -17.23
N MET A 155 -10.63 11.29 -17.65
CA MET A 155 -11.62 11.43 -18.71
C MET A 155 -12.66 12.51 -18.40
N SER A 156 -13.02 12.71 -17.12
CA SER A 156 -13.99 13.73 -16.73
C SER A 156 -13.45 15.14 -17.00
N SER A 157 -12.20 15.40 -16.63
CA SER A 157 -11.54 16.68 -16.95
C SER A 157 -11.51 16.95 -18.46
N TYR A 158 -11.28 15.92 -19.26
CA TYR A 158 -11.21 16.03 -20.72
C TYR A 158 -12.58 16.37 -21.31
N TYR A 159 -13.65 15.70 -20.88
CA TYR A 159 -15.02 16.00 -21.33
C TYR A 159 -15.50 17.41 -20.93
N TYR A 160 -15.18 17.87 -19.72
CA TYR A 160 -15.66 19.17 -19.22
C TYR A 160 -14.80 20.36 -19.63
N SER A 161 -13.48 20.19 -19.71
CA SER A 161 -12.54 21.30 -19.94
C SER A 161 -11.86 21.26 -21.31
N GLY A 162 -11.94 20.13 -22.03
CA GLY A 162 -11.21 19.90 -23.28
C GLY A 162 -9.69 19.72 -23.09
N ASN A 163 -9.19 19.79 -21.85
CA ASN A 163 -7.78 19.59 -21.54
C ASN A 163 -7.58 18.20 -20.93
N ALA A 164 -6.57 17.48 -21.40
CA ALA A 164 -6.15 16.23 -20.77
C ALA A 164 -5.51 16.55 -19.41
N SER A 165 -6.20 16.21 -18.32
CA SER A 165 -5.59 16.05 -17.01
C SER A 165 -5.32 14.57 -16.74
N TYR A 166 -4.42 14.30 -15.83
CA TYR A 166 -4.09 12.93 -15.41
C TYR A 166 -4.41 12.79 -13.92
N SER A 167 -5.09 11.71 -13.57
CA SER A 167 -5.48 11.41 -12.19
C SER A 167 -4.34 10.74 -11.43
N GLU A 168 -3.62 9.83 -12.08
CA GLU A 168 -2.67 8.92 -11.43
C GLU A 168 -1.44 8.64 -12.28
N PHE A 169 -0.35 8.31 -11.59
CA PHE A 169 0.89 7.81 -12.17
C PHE A 169 1.33 6.53 -11.47
N ASP A 170 1.34 5.42 -12.21
CA ASP A 170 1.67 4.07 -11.73
C ASP A 170 2.88 3.49 -12.49
N GLY A 171 3.93 4.29 -12.66
CA GLY A 171 5.16 3.79 -13.30
C GLY A 171 5.84 2.70 -12.48
N ASP A 172 5.86 2.86 -11.15
CA ASP A 172 6.59 1.97 -10.24
C ASP A 172 5.91 0.61 -10.14
N GLY A 173 4.62 0.60 -9.78
CA GLY A 173 3.85 -0.64 -9.63
C GLY A 173 3.78 -1.46 -10.91
N GLN A 174 3.55 -0.81 -12.07
CA GLN A 174 3.45 -1.53 -13.35
C GLN A 174 4.79 -2.15 -13.77
N LEU A 175 5.90 -1.40 -13.71
CA LEU A 175 7.20 -1.94 -14.10
C LEU A 175 7.70 -3.03 -13.15
N THR A 176 7.56 -2.81 -11.84
CA THR A 176 7.97 -3.78 -10.81
C THR A 176 7.17 -5.07 -10.89
N SER A 177 5.85 -4.98 -11.08
CA SER A 177 5.01 -6.15 -11.31
C SER A 177 5.44 -6.93 -12.56
N ALA A 178 5.68 -6.24 -13.68
CA ALA A 178 6.09 -6.91 -14.92
C ALA A 178 7.46 -7.57 -14.81
N VAL A 179 8.43 -6.93 -14.16
CA VAL A 179 9.73 -7.53 -13.88
C VAL A 179 9.55 -8.78 -13.01
N ASN A 180 8.84 -8.68 -11.89
CA ASN A 180 8.55 -9.82 -11.04
C ASN A 180 7.88 -10.97 -11.82
N TYR A 181 6.88 -10.65 -12.65
CA TYR A 181 6.19 -11.64 -13.48
C TYR A 181 7.13 -12.40 -14.42
N VAL A 182 8.03 -11.70 -15.11
CA VAL A 182 8.93 -12.37 -16.05
C VAL A 182 10.11 -13.05 -15.37
N THR A 183 10.48 -12.69 -14.15
CA THR A 183 11.63 -13.29 -13.45
C THR A 183 11.24 -14.30 -12.37
N SER A 184 9.97 -14.39 -12.00
CA SER A 184 9.48 -15.28 -10.95
C SER A 184 8.58 -16.38 -11.51
N ASP A 185 8.69 -17.58 -10.96
CA ASP A 185 7.75 -18.68 -11.17
C ASP A 185 6.62 -18.73 -10.13
N VAL A 186 6.65 -17.82 -9.17
CA VAL A 186 5.61 -17.71 -8.14
C VAL A 186 4.36 -17.09 -8.76
N GLN A 187 3.35 -17.92 -8.94
CA GLN A 187 1.96 -17.54 -9.22
C GLN A 187 1.09 -18.18 -8.16
N LYS A 188 0.09 -17.44 -7.67
CA LYS A 188 -0.84 -17.92 -6.65
C LYS A 188 -2.27 -17.77 -7.10
N THR A 189 -3.10 -18.78 -6.84
CA THR A 189 -4.52 -18.72 -7.13
C THR A 189 -5.30 -18.51 -5.85
N ILE A 190 -5.97 -17.37 -5.77
CA ILE A 190 -6.79 -16.97 -4.63
C ILE A 190 -8.25 -17.16 -5.03
N TYR A 191 -8.96 -18.00 -4.30
CA TYR A 191 -10.40 -18.21 -4.48
C TYR A 191 -11.19 -17.29 -3.56
N LYS A 192 -11.92 -16.34 -4.15
CA LYS A 192 -12.93 -15.53 -3.45
C LYS A 192 -14.17 -16.39 -3.20
N VAL A 193 -14.57 -16.50 -1.95
CA VAL A 193 -15.82 -17.17 -1.58
C VAL A 193 -17.01 -16.36 -2.10
N SER A 194 -18.01 -17.06 -2.64
CA SER A 194 -19.34 -16.52 -2.90
C SER A 194 -20.42 -17.47 -2.37
N GLY A 195 -21.62 -16.92 -2.15
CA GLY A 195 -22.79 -17.68 -1.71
C GLY A 195 -23.43 -17.13 -0.44
N HIS A 196 -22.72 -16.30 0.32
CA HIS A 196 -23.12 -15.84 1.65
C HIS A 196 -23.28 -14.32 1.70
N GLY A 197 -23.30 -13.67 0.54
CA GLY A 197 -23.48 -12.23 0.39
C GLY A 197 -22.21 -11.45 0.69
N GLU A 198 -21.06 -12.00 0.28
CA GLU A 198 -19.74 -11.40 0.35
C GLU A 198 -19.67 -10.09 -0.43
N ALA A 199 -18.87 -9.16 0.08
CA ALA A 199 -18.59 -7.92 -0.61
C ALA A 199 -17.60 -8.15 -1.77
N GLU A 200 -17.84 -7.49 -2.90
CA GLU A 200 -16.87 -7.49 -4.00
C GLU A 200 -15.59 -6.75 -3.62
N LEU A 201 -14.46 -7.22 -4.15
CA LEU A 201 -13.19 -6.52 -4.02
C LEU A 201 -13.16 -5.30 -4.94
N SER A 202 -12.64 -4.18 -4.45
CA SER A 202 -12.48 -2.97 -5.25
C SER A 202 -11.47 -3.15 -6.39
N SER A 203 -11.51 -2.26 -7.39
CA SER A 203 -10.51 -2.23 -8.46
C SER A 203 -9.09 -2.07 -7.90
N THR A 204 -8.90 -1.22 -6.89
CA THR A 204 -7.61 -1.02 -6.23
C THR A 204 -7.05 -2.32 -5.66
N VAL A 205 -7.88 -3.08 -4.95
CA VAL A 205 -7.45 -4.36 -4.35
C VAL A 205 -7.16 -5.41 -5.43
N THR A 206 -8.06 -5.55 -6.41
CA THR A 206 -7.87 -6.52 -7.51
C THR A 206 -6.65 -6.18 -8.37
N ASP A 207 -6.36 -4.90 -8.60
CA ASP A 207 -5.14 -4.44 -9.28
C ASP A 207 -3.88 -4.76 -8.46
N MET A 208 -3.90 -4.58 -7.13
CA MET A 208 -2.78 -4.95 -6.26
C MET A 208 -2.54 -6.46 -6.22
N MET A 209 -3.60 -7.27 -6.23
CA MET A 209 -3.53 -8.73 -6.35
C MET A 209 -2.88 -9.12 -7.69
N SER A 210 -3.35 -8.52 -8.79
CA SER A 210 -2.75 -8.75 -10.11
C SER A 210 -1.28 -8.33 -10.17
N LYS A 211 -0.90 -7.22 -9.51
CA LYS A 211 0.49 -6.76 -9.46
C LYS A 211 1.44 -7.74 -8.75
N ASN A 212 0.90 -8.50 -7.81
CA ASN A 212 1.62 -9.59 -7.12
C ASN A 212 1.59 -10.92 -7.90
N ASN A 213 1.07 -10.95 -9.14
CA ASN A 213 0.89 -12.17 -9.93
C ASN A 213 -0.08 -13.18 -9.29
N TYR A 214 -1.07 -12.68 -8.56
CA TYR A 214 -2.15 -13.50 -8.04
C TYR A 214 -3.30 -13.58 -9.05
N THR A 215 -3.82 -14.79 -9.24
CA THR A 215 -5.03 -15.05 -10.02
C THR A 215 -6.21 -15.09 -9.07
N LEU A 216 -7.24 -14.29 -9.34
CA LEU A 216 -8.47 -14.31 -8.57
C LEU A 216 -9.52 -15.16 -9.29
N THR A 217 -10.02 -16.17 -8.61
CA THR A 217 -11.11 -17.04 -9.06
C THR A 217 -12.26 -16.97 -8.07
N GLU A 218 -13.49 -17.15 -8.51
CA GLU A 218 -14.65 -17.23 -7.60
C GLU A 218 -14.98 -18.69 -7.28
N LEU A 219 -15.27 -19.00 -6.02
CA LEU A 219 -15.79 -20.29 -5.58
C LEU A 219 -17.10 -20.07 -4.84
N ASN A 220 -18.20 -20.54 -5.43
CA ASN A 220 -19.46 -20.61 -4.70
C ASN A 220 -19.43 -21.79 -3.73
N LEU A 221 -19.21 -21.51 -2.44
CA LEU A 221 -18.96 -22.56 -1.45
C LEU A 221 -20.20 -23.41 -1.16
N LEU A 222 -21.40 -22.82 -1.31
CA LEU A 222 -22.69 -23.54 -1.16
C LEU A 222 -22.89 -24.63 -2.22
N MET A 223 -22.30 -24.45 -3.41
CA MET A 223 -22.43 -25.37 -4.53
C MET A 223 -21.19 -26.23 -4.74
N ALA A 224 -20.14 -26.03 -3.95
CA ALA A 224 -18.87 -26.72 -4.10
C ALA A 224 -18.91 -28.09 -3.40
N ASP A 225 -18.47 -29.14 -4.12
CA ASP A 225 -18.23 -30.45 -3.51
C ASP A 225 -16.89 -30.51 -2.77
N SER A 226 -15.92 -29.68 -3.18
CA SER A 226 -14.61 -29.53 -2.56
C SER A 226 -14.00 -28.16 -2.86
N ILE A 227 -13.04 -27.73 -2.06
CA ILE A 227 -12.16 -26.60 -2.40
C ILE A 227 -11.13 -27.12 -3.43
N PRO A 228 -10.90 -26.43 -4.55
CA PRO A 228 -9.98 -26.88 -5.60
C PRO A 228 -8.53 -27.08 -5.12
N ASP A 229 -7.83 -28.07 -5.67
CA ASP A 229 -6.44 -28.40 -5.29
C ASP A 229 -5.44 -27.28 -5.66
N ASP A 230 -5.78 -26.45 -6.64
CA ASP A 230 -4.99 -25.28 -7.05
C ASP A 230 -5.31 -24.02 -6.22
N CYS A 231 -6.16 -24.11 -5.20
CA CYS A 231 -6.44 -23.02 -4.29
C CYS A 231 -5.28 -22.81 -3.30
N ASP A 232 -4.48 -21.75 -3.51
CA ASP A 232 -3.43 -21.36 -2.57
C ASP A 232 -3.98 -20.60 -1.35
N LEU A 233 -5.08 -19.85 -1.53
CA LEU A 233 -5.74 -19.08 -0.47
C LEU A 233 -7.24 -18.98 -0.76
N LEU A 234 -8.05 -19.30 0.24
CA LEU A 234 -9.49 -19.05 0.24
C LEU A 234 -9.77 -17.72 0.95
N LEU A 235 -10.34 -16.76 0.25
CA LEU A 235 -10.64 -15.41 0.75
C LEU A 235 -12.15 -15.21 0.91
N MET A 236 -12.60 -15.04 2.15
CA MET A 236 -13.98 -14.73 2.49
C MET A 236 -14.08 -13.27 2.90
N ASN A 237 -14.77 -12.45 2.10
CA ASN A 237 -14.83 -11.00 2.31
C ASN A 237 -16.19 -10.55 2.81
N ALA A 238 -16.29 -10.23 4.10
CA ALA A 238 -17.48 -9.69 4.75
C ALA A 238 -18.77 -10.50 4.44
N PRO A 239 -18.82 -11.80 4.80
CA PRO A 239 -20.02 -12.59 4.60
C PRO A 239 -21.19 -11.99 5.41
N THR A 240 -22.40 -12.08 4.86
CA THR A 240 -23.62 -11.56 5.50
C THR A 240 -24.60 -12.66 5.94
N ASN A 241 -24.31 -13.91 5.59
CA ASN A 241 -25.03 -15.10 6.01
C ASN A 241 -24.06 -16.13 6.57
N ASP A 242 -24.53 -16.94 7.51
CA ASP A 242 -23.70 -18.00 8.09
C ASP A 242 -23.48 -19.15 7.10
N LEU A 243 -22.40 -19.90 7.35
CA LEU A 243 -22.11 -21.16 6.66
C LEU A 243 -23.15 -22.23 6.99
N SER A 244 -23.26 -23.23 6.15
CA SER A 244 -23.95 -24.50 6.45
C SER A 244 -23.00 -25.53 7.11
N GLU A 245 -23.56 -26.58 7.71
CA GLU A 245 -22.77 -27.67 8.32
C GLU A 245 -21.82 -28.36 7.33
N ASN A 246 -22.25 -28.49 6.07
CA ASN A 246 -21.42 -29.06 5.00
C ASN A 246 -20.21 -28.18 4.74
N GLU A 247 -20.39 -26.86 4.71
CA GLU A 247 -19.31 -25.90 4.45
C GLU A 247 -18.33 -25.79 5.60
N VAL A 248 -18.82 -25.91 6.85
CA VAL A 248 -17.96 -26.07 8.03
C VAL A 248 -17.05 -27.29 7.85
N THR A 249 -17.61 -28.41 7.37
CA THR A 249 -16.83 -29.62 7.10
C THR A 249 -15.80 -29.38 6.00
N LEU A 250 -16.17 -28.70 4.90
CA LEU A 250 -15.25 -28.36 3.81
C LEU A 250 -14.09 -27.49 4.29
N LEU A 251 -14.37 -26.42 5.03
CA LEU A 251 -13.34 -25.51 5.56
C LEU A 251 -12.43 -26.21 6.57
N THR A 252 -13.01 -27.01 7.46
CA THR A 252 -12.25 -27.73 8.48
C THR A 252 -11.29 -28.73 7.83
N ASN A 253 -11.76 -29.48 6.82
CA ASN A 253 -10.92 -30.43 6.08
C ASN A 253 -9.83 -29.73 5.28
N TYR A 254 -10.15 -28.61 4.63
CA TYR A 254 -9.17 -27.83 3.87
C TYR A 254 -8.06 -27.27 4.79
N LEU A 255 -8.41 -26.67 5.93
CA LEU A 255 -7.44 -26.22 6.91
C LEU A 255 -6.62 -27.40 7.49
N ALA A 256 -7.27 -28.53 7.82
CA ALA A 256 -6.58 -29.73 8.32
C ALA A 256 -5.60 -30.34 7.30
N ALA A 257 -5.76 -30.05 6.01
CA ALA A 257 -4.85 -30.45 4.93
C ALA A 257 -3.72 -29.44 4.67
N GLY A 258 -3.59 -28.36 5.44
CA GLY A 258 -2.60 -27.30 5.22
C GLY A 258 -3.09 -26.15 4.37
N GLY A 259 -4.40 -26.10 4.12
CA GLY A 259 -5.08 -25.02 3.42
C GLY A 259 -4.98 -23.70 4.18
N LYS A 260 -5.21 -22.62 3.44
CA LYS A 260 -5.06 -21.26 3.95
C LYS A 260 -6.34 -20.48 3.72
N VAL A 261 -6.86 -19.89 4.79
CA VAL A 261 -8.13 -19.15 4.80
C VAL A 261 -7.88 -17.76 5.35
N MET A 262 -8.37 -16.74 4.64
CA MET A 262 -8.43 -15.37 5.11
C MET A 262 -9.88 -14.91 5.15
N CYS A 263 -10.34 -14.44 6.31
CA CYS A 263 -11.70 -13.97 6.52
C CYS A 263 -11.69 -12.52 7.00
N LEU A 264 -12.38 -11.65 6.28
CA LEU A 264 -12.71 -10.31 6.75
C LEU A 264 -14.14 -10.36 7.26
N LEU A 265 -14.35 -10.05 8.52
CA LEU A 265 -15.70 -10.02 9.11
C LEU A 265 -16.44 -8.78 8.61
N GLY A 266 -17.73 -8.93 8.34
CA GLY A 266 -18.60 -7.81 7.98
C GLY A 266 -19.15 -7.08 9.21
N ASP A 267 -20.24 -6.36 9.00
CA ASP A 267 -20.96 -5.66 10.08
C ASP A 267 -21.79 -6.61 10.95
N THR A 268 -22.04 -7.84 10.47
CA THR A 268 -22.78 -8.87 11.21
C THR A 268 -21.89 -9.50 12.29
N SER A 269 -22.43 -9.66 13.49
CA SER A 269 -21.68 -10.24 14.62
C SER A 269 -21.36 -11.71 14.36
N LEU A 270 -20.16 -12.14 14.78
CA LEU A 270 -19.80 -13.57 14.78
C LEU A 270 -20.73 -14.41 15.66
N THR A 271 -21.40 -13.80 16.64
CA THR A 271 -22.42 -14.49 17.46
C THR A 271 -23.66 -14.89 16.67
N ASP A 272 -23.94 -14.20 15.55
CA ASP A 272 -25.01 -14.53 14.61
C ASP A 272 -24.59 -15.58 13.58
N PHE A 273 -23.28 -15.90 13.49
CA PHE A 273 -22.69 -16.90 12.59
C PHE A 273 -22.08 -18.08 13.37
N PRO A 274 -22.91 -18.90 14.07
CA PRO A 274 -22.42 -20.01 14.88
C PRO A 274 -21.56 -21.01 14.11
N ASN A 275 -21.81 -21.24 12.82
CA ASN A 275 -21.05 -22.19 12.01
C ASN A 275 -19.66 -21.64 11.68
N LEU A 276 -19.55 -20.40 11.21
CA LEU A 276 -18.24 -19.75 11.03
C LEU A 276 -17.49 -19.64 12.37
N ALA A 277 -18.17 -19.20 13.43
CA ALA A 277 -17.59 -19.10 14.77
C ALA A 277 -17.06 -20.45 15.28
N SER A 278 -17.72 -21.57 14.95
CA SER A 278 -17.25 -22.90 15.32
C SER A 278 -15.90 -23.25 14.70
N VAL A 279 -15.66 -22.87 13.44
CA VAL A 279 -14.38 -23.05 12.76
C VAL A 279 -13.31 -22.18 13.42
N LEU A 280 -13.59 -20.90 13.65
CA LEU A 280 -12.64 -19.97 14.28
C LEU A 280 -12.24 -20.42 15.69
N LYS A 281 -13.19 -20.97 16.45
CA LYS A 281 -12.98 -21.45 17.81
C LYS A 281 -12.00 -22.62 17.91
N VAL A 282 -11.94 -23.50 16.90
CA VAL A 282 -10.94 -24.58 16.85
C VAL A 282 -9.52 -24.00 16.91
N TYR A 283 -9.31 -22.84 16.30
CA TYR A 283 -8.06 -22.12 16.23
C TYR A 283 -7.86 -21.09 17.37
N GLY A 284 -8.68 -21.17 18.43
CA GLY A 284 -8.55 -20.30 19.60
C GLY A 284 -9.05 -18.87 19.37
N ILE A 285 -9.90 -18.64 18.38
CA ILE A 285 -10.46 -17.32 18.07
C ILE A 285 -11.95 -17.31 18.43
N GLU A 286 -12.34 -16.45 19.38
CA GLU A 286 -13.74 -16.26 19.76
C GLU A 286 -14.22 -14.86 19.43
N GLY A 287 -15.40 -14.76 18.80
CA GLY A 287 -16.06 -13.49 18.53
C GLY A 287 -16.64 -12.86 19.80
N VAL A 288 -16.57 -11.54 19.89
CA VAL A 288 -17.18 -10.75 20.94
C VAL A 288 -18.46 -10.11 20.39
N ASP A 289 -19.51 -10.14 21.20
CA ASP A 289 -20.79 -9.54 20.83
C ASP A 289 -20.72 -8.01 20.86
N GLY A 290 -21.27 -7.38 19.82
CA GLY A 290 -21.36 -5.93 19.69
C GLY A 290 -20.18 -5.27 18.97
N TYR A 291 -20.38 -4.00 18.64
CA TYR A 291 -19.39 -3.21 17.92
C TYR A 291 -18.26 -2.77 18.83
N ILE A 292 -17.05 -2.78 18.28
CA ILE A 292 -15.88 -2.29 19.00
C ILE A 292 -15.73 -0.80 18.81
N ALA A 293 -15.53 -0.11 19.93
CA ALA A 293 -15.22 1.31 20.00
C ALA A 293 -13.88 1.52 20.71
N ASP A 294 -13.07 2.46 20.23
CA ASP A 294 -11.87 2.92 20.91
C ASP A 294 -11.84 4.46 20.97
N PRO A 295 -12.36 5.06 22.04
CA PRO A 295 -12.35 6.51 22.22
C PRO A 295 -10.93 7.11 22.29
N ALA A 296 -9.91 6.32 22.63
CA ALA A 296 -8.54 6.81 22.76
C ALA A 296 -7.80 6.84 21.41
N ARG A 297 -8.14 5.94 20.49
CA ARG A 297 -7.53 5.83 19.16
C ARG A 297 -8.59 5.85 18.07
N CYS A 298 -9.28 6.98 17.92
CA CYS A 298 -10.31 7.15 16.91
C CYS A 298 -10.12 8.33 15.98
N TYR A 299 -10.75 8.25 14.81
CA TYR A 299 -10.82 9.33 13.83
C TYR A 299 -11.88 10.37 14.23
N GLN A 300 -11.48 11.64 14.34
CA GLN A 300 -12.37 12.79 14.59
C GLN A 300 -13.36 12.64 15.76
N ASN A 301 -12.96 11.99 16.86
CA ASN A 301 -13.82 11.68 18.01
C ASN A 301 -15.04 10.80 17.66
N GLN A 302 -14.94 9.96 16.63
CA GLN A 302 -15.93 8.93 16.29
C GLN A 302 -15.41 7.56 16.80
N PRO A 303 -15.85 7.08 17.99
CA PRO A 303 -15.21 5.94 18.65
C PRO A 303 -15.20 4.62 17.86
N TYR A 304 -16.14 4.43 16.93
CA TYR A 304 -16.22 3.24 16.06
C TYR A 304 -15.31 3.31 14.82
N TYR A 305 -14.56 4.41 14.65
CA TYR A 305 -13.65 4.64 13.54
C TYR A 305 -12.23 4.58 14.11
N ILE A 306 -11.70 3.36 14.21
CA ILE A 306 -10.58 3.00 15.07
C ILE A 306 -9.27 2.99 14.28
N PHE A 307 -8.22 3.56 14.88
CA PHE A 307 -6.83 3.32 14.50
C PHE A 307 -6.25 2.23 15.40
N PRO A 308 -6.23 0.94 15.00
CA PRO A 308 -5.73 -0.14 15.84
C PRO A 308 -4.27 0.08 16.24
N GLN A 309 -3.85 -0.59 17.31
CA GLN A 309 -2.44 -0.81 17.61
C GLN A 309 -1.95 -1.97 16.75
N LEU A 310 -0.91 -1.73 15.94
CA LEU A 310 -0.35 -2.74 15.05
C LEU A 310 0.84 -3.45 15.73
N ASN A 311 0.72 -4.77 15.85
CA ASN A 311 1.78 -5.67 16.35
C ASN A 311 2.32 -6.52 15.18
N VAL A 312 2.80 -5.84 14.13
CA VAL A 312 3.24 -6.47 12.88
C VAL A 312 4.74 -6.74 12.88
N SER A 313 5.14 -7.86 12.28
CA SER A 313 6.55 -8.24 12.06
C SER A 313 6.70 -9.10 10.81
N GLY A 314 7.94 -9.30 10.34
CA GLY A 314 8.20 -10.07 9.12
C GLY A 314 7.44 -9.52 7.92
N ASP A 315 6.80 -10.40 7.15
CA ASP A 315 6.05 -10.03 5.94
C ASP A 315 4.87 -9.09 6.23
N LEU A 316 4.23 -9.19 7.41
CA LEU A 316 3.15 -8.29 7.81
C LEU A 316 3.62 -6.83 7.98
N ALA A 317 4.89 -6.62 8.33
CA ALA A 317 5.46 -5.29 8.54
C ALA A 317 6.05 -4.65 7.26
N ASN A 318 6.04 -5.36 6.13
CA ASN A 318 6.67 -4.88 4.89
C ASN A 318 6.02 -3.59 4.39
N GLY A 319 6.80 -2.52 4.25
CA GLY A 319 6.31 -1.22 3.76
C GLY A 319 5.42 -0.45 4.75
N ILE A 320 5.18 -0.97 5.96
CA ILE A 320 4.41 -0.28 7.01
C ILE A 320 5.31 0.74 7.70
N SER A 321 4.93 2.01 7.71
CA SER A 321 5.77 3.11 8.21
C SER A 321 5.04 4.03 9.19
N SER A 322 3.83 4.43 8.85
CA SER A 322 2.99 5.32 9.64
C SER A 322 2.13 4.55 10.64
N GLN A 323 1.91 3.26 10.40
CA GLN A 323 1.00 2.40 11.17
C GLN A 323 -0.43 2.95 11.21
N MET A 324 -0.80 3.77 10.22
CA MET A 324 -2.12 4.38 10.12
C MET A 324 -3.05 3.47 9.33
N VAL A 325 -3.77 2.60 10.03
CA VAL A 325 -4.86 1.78 9.47
C VAL A 325 -6.17 2.28 10.07
N LEU A 326 -7.23 2.42 9.28
CA LEU A 326 -8.54 2.81 9.76
C LEU A 326 -9.53 1.67 9.59
N LEU A 327 -10.14 1.25 10.68
CA LEU A 327 -11.28 0.32 10.69
C LEU A 327 -12.53 1.06 11.12
N THR A 328 -13.68 0.77 10.50
CA THR A 328 -14.97 1.36 10.85
C THR A 328 -15.95 0.26 11.19
N ASN A 329 -16.72 0.45 12.26
CA ASN A 329 -17.76 -0.50 12.70
C ASN A 329 -17.22 -1.94 12.85
N ALA A 330 -16.02 -2.06 13.39
CA ALA A 330 -15.37 -3.35 13.57
C ALA A 330 -16.09 -4.22 14.60
N GLN A 331 -16.11 -5.52 14.37
CA GLN A 331 -16.40 -6.52 15.40
C GLN A 331 -15.16 -6.75 16.27
N GLY A 332 -15.32 -7.49 17.37
CA GLY A 332 -14.24 -7.82 18.28
C GLY A 332 -13.95 -9.30 18.34
N MET A 333 -12.72 -9.64 18.64
CA MET A 333 -12.31 -11.01 18.96
C MET A 333 -11.54 -11.05 20.28
N THR A 334 -11.53 -12.23 20.89
CA THR A 334 -10.64 -12.58 22.00
C THR A 334 -9.94 -13.90 21.69
N LEU A 335 -8.71 -14.05 22.17
CA LEU A 335 -7.96 -15.30 22.04
C LEU A 335 -8.26 -16.25 23.21
N THR A 336 -8.40 -17.52 22.87
CA THR A 336 -8.57 -18.64 23.80
C THR A 336 -7.55 -19.73 23.49
N ASP A 337 -7.44 -20.73 24.38
CA ASP A 337 -6.60 -21.90 24.10
C ASP A 337 -7.15 -22.63 22.86
N PRO A 338 -6.34 -22.80 21.79
CA PRO A 338 -6.74 -23.58 20.63
C PRO A 338 -7.09 -25.02 21.03
N THR A 339 -7.89 -25.69 20.19
CA THR A 339 -8.32 -27.08 20.47
C THR A 339 -7.16 -28.08 20.39
N ARG A 340 -6.07 -27.73 19.70
CA ARG A 340 -4.90 -28.59 19.48
C ARG A 340 -3.63 -27.84 19.85
N ASP A 341 -2.70 -28.52 20.52
CA ASP A 341 -1.39 -27.97 20.92
C ASP A 341 -0.47 -27.64 19.73
N THR A 342 -0.79 -28.14 18.53
CA THR A 342 -0.11 -27.87 17.26
C THR A 342 -0.44 -26.49 16.68
N ILE A 343 -1.47 -25.82 17.21
CA ILE A 343 -1.94 -24.52 16.74
C ILE A 343 -1.28 -23.40 17.55
N THR A 344 -0.72 -22.42 16.85
CA THR A 344 -0.25 -21.16 17.44
C THR A 344 -1.10 -20.01 16.93
N THR A 345 -1.66 -19.23 17.86
CA THR A 345 -2.55 -18.09 17.56
C THR A 345 -1.97 -16.81 18.15
N SER A 346 -1.98 -15.73 17.36
CA SER A 346 -1.47 -14.42 17.77
C SER A 346 -2.22 -13.28 17.09
N ALA A 347 -2.37 -12.17 17.80
CA ALA A 347 -2.94 -10.95 17.24
C ALA A 347 -1.88 -10.05 16.61
N PHE A 348 -2.24 -9.39 15.51
CA PHE A 348 -1.44 -8.37 14.84
C PHE A 348 -2.12 -7.00 14.79
N MET A 349 -3.41 -6.92 15.15
CA MET A 349 -4.12 -5.66 15.40
C MET A 349 -4.99 -5.78 16.65
N GLU A 350 -4.96 -4.78 17.52
CA GLU A 350 -5.77 -4.72 18.75
C GLU A 350 -6.26 -3.29 19.03
N THR A 351 -7.30 -3.16 19.85
CA THR A 351 -7.67 -1.85 20.44
C THR A 351 -6.65 -1.43 21.49
N SER A 352 -6.70 -0.16 21.92
CA SER A 352 -6.07 0.23 23.18
C SER A 352 -6.74 -0.44 24.39
N GLU A 353 -6.11 -0.32 25.57
CA GLU A 353 -6.69 -0.73 26.87
C GLU A 353 -8.00 0.01 27.22
N ASN A 354 -8.34 1.08 26.48
CA ASN A 354 -9.59 1.83 26.62
C ASN A 354 -10.61 1.47 25.51
N GLY A 355 -10.45 0.31 24.88
CA GLY A 355 -11.46 -0.26 23.98
C GLY A 355 -12.74 -0.66 24.72
N TYR A 356 -13.84 -0.70 23.98
CA TYR A 356 -15.15 -1.13 24.48
C TYR A 356 -15.82 -2.03 23.46
N ALA A 357 -16.43 -3.12 23.92
CA ALA A 357 -17.46 -3.82 23.17
C ALA A 357 -18.81 -3.22 23.56
N VAL A 358 -19.56 -2.76 22.56
CA VAL A 358 -20.80 -2.02 22.73
C VAL A 358 -21.96 -2.77 22.09
N THR A 359 -22.90 -3.21 22.93
CA THR A 359 -24.19 -3.78 22.52
C THR A 359 -25.31 -2.77 22.79
N GLU A 360 -26.54 -3.09 22.42
CA GLU A 360 -27.70 -2.26 22.77
C GLU A 360 -27.90 -2.11 24.28
N SER A 361 -27.45 -3.11 25.06
CA SER A 361 -27.70 -3.20 26.51
C SER A 361 -26.48 -2.95 27.38
N GLU A 362 -25.26 -3.08 26.87
CA GLU A 362 -24.03 -3.05 27.67
C GLU A 362 -22.87 -2.37 26.94
N GLN A 363 -21.97 -1.76 27.71
CA GLN A 363 -20.65 -1.32 27.25
C GLN A 363 -19.59 -1.95 28.14
N LYS A 364 -18.79 -2.85 27.59
CA LYS A 364 -17.76 -3.58 28.33
C LYS A 364 -16.39 -3.07 27.92
N GLN A 365 -15.71 -2.39 28.85
CA GLN A 365 -14.32 -1.97 28.64
C GLN A 365 -13.39 -3.18 28.57
N GLY A 366 -12.43 -3.16 27.65
CA GLY A 366 -11.40 -4.18 27.50
C GLY A 366 -10.48 -3.91 26.32
N THR A 367 -9.50 -4.80 26.14
CA THR A 367 -8.71 -4.89 24.91
C THR A 367 -9.34 -5.96 24.02
N TYR A 368 -9.56 -5.64 22.76
CA TYR A 368 -10.17 -6.52 21.78
C TYR A 368 -9.27 -6.69 20.56
N GLU A 369 -9.17 -7.91 20.08
CA GLU A 369 -8.39 -8.22 18.88
C GLU A 369 -9.18 -7.86 17.64
N LEU A 370 -8.49 -7.22 16.70
CA LEU A 370 -9.04 -6.72 15.43
C LEU A 370 -8.40 -7.40 14.21
N GLY A 371 -7.29 -8.10 14.41
CA GLY A 371 -6.59 -8.86 13.38
C GLY A 371 -5.82 -9.99 14.04
N VAL A 372 -6.11 -11.23 13.67
CA VAL A 372 -5.55 -12.44 14.28
C VAL A 372 -5.04 -13.39 13.20
N VAL A 373 -3.93 -14.06 13.48
CA VAL A 373 -3.43 -15.18 12.69
C VAL A 373 -3.31 -16.42 13.57
N ALA A 374 -3.80 -17.55 13.08
CA ALA A 374 -3.54 -18.87 13.61
C ALA A 374 -2.79 -19.70 12.58
N THR A 375 -1.78 -20.44 13.01
CA THR A 375 -0.97 -21.33 12.18
C THR A 375 -0.93 -22.72 12.80
N GLU A 376 -0.89 -23.75 11.97
CA GLU A 376 -0.84 -25.13 12.43
C GLU A 376 0.13 -25.94 11.56
N LYS A 377 1.11 -26.58 12.21
CA LYS A 377 2.04 -27.48 11.53
C LYS A 377 1.46 -28.87 11.46
N ILE A 378 1.31 -29.39 10.26
CA ILE A 378 0.77 -30.71 9.97
C ILE A 378 1.91 -31.60 9.53
N SER A 379 2.15 -32.69 10.28
CA SER A 379 3.08 -33.74 9.88
C SER A 379 2.32 -34.82 9.11
N SER A 380 2.92 -35.33 8.04
CA SER A 380 2.36 -36.34 7.15
C SER A 380 2.00 -37.68 7.84
N GLY A 381 2.38 -37.88 9.11
CA GLY A 381 2.02 -39.05 9.92
C GLY A 381 0.69 -38.96 10.69
N ASP A 382 0.13 -37.77 10.90
CA ASP A 382 -1.06 -37.57 11.76
C ASP A 382 -2.40 -37.77 11.01
N ALA A 383 -2.37 -37.85 9.68
CA ALA A 383 -3.57 -37.97 8.85
C ALA A 383 -4.18 -39.39 8.81
N SER A 384 -3.62 -40.38 9.52
CA SER A 384 -4.03 -41.80 9.39
C SER A 384 -4.46 -42.49 10.69
N SER A 385 -4.53 -41.82 11.85
CA SER A 385 -4.87 -42.48 13.13
C SER A 385 -6.30 -42.23 13.61
N SER A 386 -7.27 -42.27 12.70
CA SER A 386 -8.70 -42.29 13.06
C SER A 386 -9.48 -43.43 12.41
N ASP A 387 -8.86 -44.61 12.21
CA ASP A 387 -9.62 -45.85 12.15
C ASP A 387 -8.73 -47.09 12.41
N SER A 388 -8.79 -47.65 13.61
CA SER A 388 -9.01 -49.10 13.78
C SER A 388 -8.99 -49.48 15.26
N SER A 389 -10.06 -50.19 15.59
CA SER A 389 -10.37 -50.86 16.83
C SER A 389 -9.36 -51.95 17.20
N ASP A 390 -9.22 -52.13 18.51
CA ASP A 390 -8.75 -53.29 19.24
C ASP A 390 -8.73 -54.61 18.46
N VAL A 391 -7.54 -55.20 18.28
CA VAL A 391 -7.35 -56.66 18.28
C VAL A 391 -6.00 -57.02 18.92
N GLU A 392 -6.06 -57.63 20.10
CA GLU A 392 -4.97 -58.45 20.64
C GLU A 392 -4.74 -59.70 19.77
N ALA A 393 -3.48 -60.03 19.45
CA ALA A 393 -2.98 -61.42 19.39
C ALA A 393 -1.45 -61.51 19.19
N THR A 394 -0.76 -61.94 20.25
CA THR A 394 0.37 -62.91 20.33
C THR A 394 1.42 -63.06 19.21
N ASP A 395 2.65 -62.69 19.55
CA ASP A 395 3.91 -63.48 19.60
C ASP A 395 4.27 -64.45 18.44
N THR A 396 5.32 -64.13 17.66
CA THR A 396 6.39 -65.06 17.24
C THR A 396 7.64 -64.30 16.78
N THR A 397 8.81 -64.85 17.14
CA THR A 397 10.20 -64.39 17.03
C THR A 397 10.88 -64.44 15.63
N THR A 398 11.95 -63.64 15.50
CA THR A 398 13.14 -63.74 14.58
C THR A 398 12.88 -63.56 13.07
N ASP A 399 13.60 -62.72 12.31
CA ASP A 399 15.07 -62.69 12.14
C ASP A 399 15.54 -61.40 11.41
N ASP A 400 16.83 -61.14 11.50
CA ASP A 400 17.64 -60.02 10.97
C ASP A 400 17.27 -59.45 9.57
N SER A 401 17.19 -58.11 9.48
CA SER A 401 17.58 -57.36 8.29
C SER A 401 17.92 -55.90 8.58
N GLU A 402 19.04 -55.51 7.99
CA GLU A 402 19.82 -54.31 8.23
C GLU A 402 19.02 -53.00 8.17
N SER A 403 19.20 -52.16 9.19
CA SER A 403 18.72 -50.80 9.25
C SER A 403 19.48 -49.91 8.26
N THR A 404 18.90 -49.66 7.10
CA THR A 404 19.11 -48.40 6.38
C THR A 404 18.20 -47.34 6.99
N GLU A 405 18.79 -46.46 7.80
CA GLU A 405 18.20 -45.16 8.14
C GLU A 405 18.10 -44.34 6.85
N ASP A 406 16.99 -44.47 6.12
CA ASP A 406 16.56 -43.47 5.16
C ASP A 406 15.67 -42.50 5.94
N SER A 407 16.26 -41.39 6.36
CA SER A 407 15.53 -40.26 6.94
C SER A 407 14.66 -39.65 5.83
N GLU A 408 13.46 -40.19 5.64
CA GLU A 408 12.40 -39.54 4.90
C GLU A 408 12.22 -38.14 5.52
N GLU A 409 12.57 -37.09 4.78
CA GLU A 409 12.22 -35.73 5.15
C GLU A 409 10.69 -35.66 5.23
N SER A 410 10.14 -35.75 6.44
CA SER A 410 8.74 -35.50 6.72
C SER A 410 8.42 -34.10 6.21
N SER A 411 7.78 -34.01 5.04
CA SER A 411 7.27 -32.74 4.51
C SER A 411 6.21 -32.21 5.49
N THR A 412 6.56 -31.18 6.24
CA THR A 412 5.61 -30.48 7.12
C THR A 412 4.87 -29.42 6.31
N THR A 413 3.55 -29.52 6.26
CA THR A 413 2.70 -28.50 5.64
C THR A 413 2.14 -27.59 6.73
N GLU A 414 2.05 -26.29 6.48
CA GLU A 414 1.47 -25.32 7.42
C GLU A 414 0.09 -24.85 6.96
N ALA A 415 -0.92 -25.06 7.80
CA ALA A 415 -2.23 -24.44 7.65
C ALA A 415 -2.21 -23.04 8.27
N ARG A 416 -3.00 -22.13 7.69
CA ARG A 416 -3.07 -20.75 8.17
C ARG A 416 -4.48 -20.19 8.10
N LEU A 417 -4.95 -19.62 9.21
CA LEU A 417 -6.21 -18.92 9.31
C LEU A 417 -5.94 -17.47 9.72
N THR A 418 -6.28 -16.53 8.86
CA THR A 418 -6.17 -15.09 9.14
C THR A 418 -7.58 -14.49 9.26
N VAL A 419 -7.87 -13.82 10.37
CA VAL A 419 -9.17 -13.17 10.60
C VAL A 419 -8.96 -11.69 10.86
N ILE A 420 -9.69 -10.85 10.14
CA ILE A 420 -9.68 -9.39 10.29
C ILE A 420 -11.09 -8.96 10.63
N SER A 421 -11.26 -8.16 11.67
CA SER A 421 -12.57 -7.92 12.27
C SER A 421 -13.47 -6.93 11.52
N ALA A 422 -13.01 -6.42 10.38
CA ALA A 422 -13.77 -5.46 9.58
C ALA A 422 -13.41 -5.54 8.09
N GLY A 423 -14.42 -5.79 7.25
CA GLY A 423 -14.36 -5.64 5.79
C GLY A 423 -14.04 -4.21 5.37
N SER A 424 -14.31 -3.24 6.25
CA SER A 424 -13.93 -1.84 6.07
C SER A 424 -12.44 -1.63 5.84
N LEU A 425 -11.58 -2.59 6.23
CA LEU A 425 -10.15 -2.52 5.97
C LEU A 425 -9.87 -2.25 4.49
N ILE A 426 -10.65 -2.86 3.59
CA ILE A 426 -10.49 -2.74 2.14
C ILE A 426 -11.66 -2.05 1.45
N ASP A 427 -12.51 -1.35 2.22
CA ASP A 427 -13.62 -0.60 1.66
C ASP A 427 -13.10 0.59 0.85
N GLN A 428 -13.56 0.66 -0.40
CA GLN A 428 -13.12 1.66 -1.36
C GLN A 428 -13.37 3.09 -0.88
N ASN A 429 -14.45 3.35 -0.14
CA ASN A 429 -14.76 4.68 0.39
C ASN A 429 -13.70 5.13 1.41
N ILE A 430 -13.04 4.21 2.10
CA ILE A 430 -11.97 4.51 3.04
C ILE A 430 -10.65 4.64 2.29
N THR A 431 -10.27 3.63 1.51
CA THR A 431 -8.98 3.62 0.81
C THR A 431 -8.85 4.77 -0.19
N ASP A 432 -9.94 5.15 -0.86
CA ASP A 432 -9.92 6.26 -1.81
C ASP A 432 -9.98 7.63 -1.15
N ALA A 433 -10.66 7.75 0.00
CA ALA A 433 -10.76 9.03 0.72
C ALA A 433 -9.48 9.36 1.48
N PHE A 434 -8.75 8.35 1.95
CA PHE A 434 -7.59 8.52 2.81
C PHE A 434 -6.36 7.81 2.23
N SER A 435 -5.78 8.38 1.19
CA SER A 435 -4.60 7.85 0.49
C SER A 435 -3.31 7.78 1.32
N GLN A 436 -3.31 8.26 2.56
CA GLN A 436 -2.17 8.17 3.49
C GLN A 436 -2.29 6.97 4.44
N LEU A 437 -3.42 6.26 4.42
CA LEU A 437 -3.60 5.07 5.24
C LEU A 437 -2.90 3.87 4.61
N GLU A 438 -2.43 2.98 5.47
CA GLU A 438 -1.75 1.74 5.10
C GLU A 438 -2.71 0.55 5.07
N ASN A 439 -4.02 0.81 4.92
CA ASN A 439 -5.12 -0.16 4.84
C ASN A 439 -4.88 -1.24 3.78
N THR A 440 -4.67 -0.84 2.53
CA THR A 440 -4.42 -1.79 1.44
C THR A 440 -3.08 -2.48 1.60
N GLN A 441 -2.06 -1.78 2.12
CA GLN A 441 -0.75 -2.35 2.37
C GLN A 441 -0.81 -3.49 3.40
N ILE A 442 -1.45 -3.28 4.56
CA ILE A 442 -1.56 -4.33 5.58
C ILE A 442 -2.40 -5.51 5.08
N PHE A 443 -3.46 -5.24 4.31
CA PHE A 443 -4.25 -6.30 3.68
C PHE A 443 -3.41 -7.14 2.73
N MET A 444 -2.66 -6.51 1.82
CA MET A 444 -1.82 -7.21 0.85
C MET A 444 -0.65 -7.95 1.52
N ASN A 445 -0.09 -7.40 2.60
CA ASN A 445 0.89 -8.10 3.43
C ASN A 445 0.29 -9.32 4.12
N ALA A 446 -0.95 -9.22 4.62
CA ALA A 446 -1.65 -10.34 5.24
C ALA A 446 -1.95 -11.44 4.22
N VAL A 447 -2.28 -11.08 2.98
CA VAL A 447 -2.42 -12.01 1.86
C VAL A 447 -1.09 -12.69 1.56
N SER A 448 -0.01 -11.93 1.34
CA SER A 448 1.30 -12.50 0.98
C SER A 448 1.89 -13.38 2.08
N ALA A 449 1.64 -13.03 3.36
CA ALA A 449 2.09 -13.82 4.49
C ALA A 449 1.46 -15.23 4.55
N ASN A 450 0.44 -15.52 3.73
CA ASN A 450 -0.04 -16.89 3.54
C ASN A 450 0.89 -17.74 2.66
N PHE A 451 1.87 -17.17 1.97
CA PHE A 451 2.67 -17.91 1.01
C PHE A 451 4.15 -17.87 1.38
N ASP A 452 4.76 -19.06 1.52
CA ASP A 452 6.16 -19.18 1.92
C ASP A 452 7.09 -18.48 0.91
N GLY A 453 7.91 -17.57 1.43
CA GLY A 453 8.90 -16.83 0.64
C GLY A 453 8.32 -15.81 -0.35
N VAL A 454 7.02 -15.50 -0.25
CA VAL A 454 6.36 -14.52 -1.11
C VAL A 454 6.17 -13.21 -0.36
N GLN A 455 6.79 -12.16 -0.88
CA GLN A 455 6.62 -10.81 -0.33
C GLN A 455 5.59 -10.03 -1.13
N ASN A 456 4.93 -9.08 -0.47
CA ASN A 456 4.09 -8.11 -1.15
C ASN A 456 4.96 -7.15 -1.98
N LEU A 457 4.83 -7.24 -3.30
CA LEU A 457 5.50 -6.41 -4.29
C LEU A 457 4.56 -5.40 -4.96
N SER A 458 3.28 -5.38 -4.56
CA SER A 458 2.33 -4.40 -5.08
C SER A 458 2.63 -3.01 -4.57
N ILE A 459 2.66 -2.05 -5.50
CA ILE A 459 2.87 -0.64 -5.23
C ILE A 459 1.65 0.10 -5.77
N GLU A 460 1.04 0.93 -4.93
CA GLU A 460 -0.12 1.74 -5.31
C GLU A 460 0.26 2.85 -6.30
N ALA A 461 -0.71 3.25 -7.13
CA ALA A 461 -0.55 4.35 -8.06
C ALA A 461 -0.45 5.67 -7.30
N LYS A 462 0.45 6.56 -7.75
CA LYS A 462 0.60 7.89 -7.14
C LYS A 462 -0.46 8.83 -7.70
N ARG A 463 -1.25 9.45 -6.83
CA ARG A 463 -2.24 10.45 -7.24
C ARG A 463 -1.56 11.74 -7.72
N LEU A 464 -2.03 12.26 -8.85
CA LEU A 464 -1.55 13.49 -9.48
C LEU A 464 -2.47 14.70 -9.20
N GLY A 465 -3.65 14.44 -8.62
CA GLY A 465 -4.58 15.47 -8.17
C GLY A 465 -4.04 16.30 -7.00
N THR A 466 -4.66 17.44 -6.73
CA THR A 466 -4.30 18.28 -5.58
C THR A 466 -4.78 17.61 -4.29
N GLU A 467 -3.83 17.22 -3.42
CA GLU A 467 -4.15 16.82 -2.06
C GLU A 467 -4.65 18.04 -1.28
N TYR A 468 -5.94 18.05 -0.94
CA TYR A 468 -6.46 18.98 0.06
C TYR A 468 -6.04 18.48 1.43
N ASN A 469 -4.81 18.80 1.80
CA ASN A 469 -4.31 18.57 3.15
C ASN A 469 -5.09 19.52 4.08
N THR A 470 -6.22 19.03 4.62
CA THR A 470 -6.86 19.73 5.73
C THR A 470 -5.94 19.47 6.90
N ILE A 471 -5.15 20.48 7.28
CA ILE A 471 -4.30 20.43 8.47
C ILE A 471 -5.23 20.22 9.67
N GLN A 472 -5.46 18.97 10.06
CA GLN A 472 -6.44 18.64 11.08
C GLN A 472 -5.90 18.96 12.48
N HIS A 473 -4.58 19.00 12.68
CA HIS A 473 -3.97 19.49 13.91
C HIS A 473 -2.94 20.57 13.60
N ALA A 474 -3.26 21.79 14.02
CA ALA A 474 -2.33 22.89 14.13
C ALA A 474 -1.27 22.57 15.21
N GLY A 475 -0.30 21.72 14.89
CA GLY A 475 0.85 21.44 15.77
C GLY A 475 1.69 22.70 16.02
N LEU A 476 2.71 22.60 16.87
CA LEU A 476 3.62 23.73 17.18
C LEU A 476 4.16 24.44 15.92
N PHE A 477 4.30 23.73 14.81
CA PHE A 477 4.73 24.27 13.53
C PHE A 477 3.73 25.25 12.91
N SER A 478 2.42 25.00 12.99
CA SER A 478 1.42 25.95 12.48
C SER A 478 1.30 27.17 13.39
N LEU A 479 1.46 27.01 14.71
CA LEU A 479 1.60 28.13 15.66
C LEU A 479 2.79 29.02 15.28
N LEU A 480 3.91 28.42 14.88
CA LEU A 480 5.09 29.14 14.41
C LEU A 480 4.83 29.88 13.08
N VAL A 481 4.09 29.29 12.15
CA VAL A 481 3.76 29.95 10.87
C VAL A 481 2.72 31.06 11.05
N ILE A 482 1.65 30.80 11.82
CA ILE A 482 0.53 31.74 12.03
C ILE A 482 0.91 32.88 12.97
N PHE A 483 1.68 32.61 14.03
CA PHE A 483 2.04 33.63 15.02
C PHE A 483 3.52 33.99 14.98
N GLY A 484 4.42 33.03 14.77
CA GLY A 484 5.86 33.28 14.75
C GLY A 484 6.30 34.17 13.59
N ILE A 485 5.90 33.89 12.35
CA ILE A 485 6.28 34.71 11.19
C ILE A 485 5.72 36.15 11.32
N PRO A 486 4.43 36.38 11.62
CA PRO A 486 3.92 37.74 11.86
C PRO A 486 4.58 38.44 13.05
N ALA A 487 4.88 37.73 14.15
CA ALA A 487 5.57 38.30 15.30
C ALA A 487 7.00 38.74 14.95
N VAL A 488 7.76 37.96 14.18
CA VAL A 488 9.10 38.34 13.70
C VAL A 488 9.03 39.59 12.83
N ILE A 489 8.05 39.67 11.92
CA ILE A 489 7.83 40.86 11.08
C ILE A 489 7.47 42.08 11.94
N LEU A 490 6.59 41.92 12.93
CA LEU A 490 6.21 42.99 13.85
C LEU A 490 7.38 43.45 14.73
N ILE A 491 8.18 42.53 15.27
CA ILE A 491 9.36 42.84 16.08
C ILE A 491 10.42 43.53 15.23
N ALA A 492 10.68 43.05 14.01
CA ALA A 492 11.62 43.69 13.09
C ALA A 492 11.13 45.09 12.70
N GLY A 493 9.84 45.24 12.37
CA GLY A 493 9.23 46.53 12.08
C GLY A 493 9.29 47.51 13.25
N PHE A 494 9.01 47.04 14.46
CA PHE A 494 9.08 47.84 15.69
C PHE A 494 10.52 48.22 16.03
N SER A 495 11.48 47.31 15.88
CA SER A 495 12.90 47.55 16.14
C SER A 495 13.46 48.60 15.16
N VAL A 496 13.10 48.51 13.88
CA VAL A 496 13.45 49.52 12.88
C VAL A 496 12.80 50.87 13.18
N TRP A 497 11.52 50.89 13.57
CA TRP A 497 10.81 52.11 13.98
C TRP A 497 11.44 52.77 15.21
N PHE A 498 11.79 51.98 16.23
CA PHE A 498 12.41 52.47 17.47
C PHE A 498 13.82 53.01 17.22
N ARG A 499 14.60 52.36 16.35
CA ARG A 499 15.93 52.83 15.94
C ARG A 499 15.85 54.13 15.14
N ARG A 500 14.80 54.31 14.33
CA ARG A 500 14.51 55.57 13.60
C ARG A 500 14.03 56.71 14.49
N ARG A 501 13.44 56.43 15.65
CA ARG A 501 12.96 57.45 16.59
C ARG A 501 14.07 58.01 17.49
N LYS A 502 15.15 57.24 17.68
CA LYS A 502 16.35 57.65 18.45
C LYS A 502 17.44 58.33 17.60
N ALA A 503 17.35 58.23 16.28
CA ALA A 503 18.18 58.99 15.32
C ALA A 503 17.41 60.23 14.86
#